data_AF-A0A410UJR9-F1
#
_entry.id   AF-A0A410UJR9-F1
#
_cell.length_a   1.000
_cell.length_b   1.000
_cell.length_c   1.000
_cell.angle_alpha   90.00
_cell.angle_beta   90.00
_cell.angle_gamma   90.00
#
_symmetry.space_group_name_H-M   'P 1'
#
loop_
_entity.id
_entity.type
_entity.pdbx_description
1 polymer ?
#
loop_
_entity_poly.entity_id
_entity_poly.type
_entity_poly.pdbx_seq_one_letter_code
_entity_poly.pdbx_strand_id
1 'polypeptide(L)'
;MESGFFYPFDTPAQIDAGKRALWALPRNLKQLGGIEADERASVIHLNSTYVDIIDRWYMIRGGFRSALVALLSPVIIGVVIFVISLFVFFAVRQEVSITFAGVIICIFIPMGWICIKYVMKPILGREFFTYTHFPIRFNRQSRMIHVFRHNGPGGVLSVPWDQAFFYIGHGTEDRDIFDLRGCVMDGDTVVDTFAVGNMTDTEKRVREVWKFLVTYMEQGPQALPKDTYIATSTSRRWLNCFLWANVFCNNFARVPLIKWGFVALITVVRWLIIKSCKDPVWPAEIASESVIEPDDPYRHAEPGVSGELAKDPKVWAAIQAQNKRRAKRR
;
A
#
# COMPACT_ATOMS: atom_id res chain seq x y z
N MET A 1 0.36 -8.78 -8.26
CA MET A 1 1.05 -7.46 -8.09
C MET A 1 1.84 -7.39 -6.78
N GLU A 2 3.16 -7.18 -6.84
CA GLU A 2 4.05 -7.17 -5.66
C GLU A 2 4.62 -5.76 -5.42
N SER A 3 4.66 -5.29 -4.16
CA SER A 3 5.23 -3.98 -3.84
C SER A 3 6.76 -4.00 -3.88
N GLY A 4 7.35 -2.89 -4.33
CA GLY A 4 8.80 -2.60 -4.33
C GLY A 4 9.49 -2.80 -2.99
N PHE A 5 8.71 -2.85 -1.91
CA PHE A 5 9.18 -3.11 -0.54
C PHE A 5 9.59 -4.55 -0.28
N PHE A 6 8.94 -5.53 -0.93
CA PHE A 6 9.23 -6.96 -0.73
C PHE A 6 9.98 -7.57 -1.90
N TYR A 7 9.82 -7.00 -3.10
CA TYR A 7 10.46 -7.43 -4.33
C TYR A 7 10.87 -6.18 -5.10
N PRO A 8 12.07 -6.14 -5.70
CA PRO A 8 12.39 -5.12 -6.69
C PRO A 8 11.29 -5.12 -7.76
N PHE A 9 10.83 -3.94 -8.16
CA PHE A 9 9.94 -3.86 -9.32
C PHE A 9 10.63 -4.48 -10.54
N ASP A 10 9.84 -4.99 -11.48
CA ASP A 10 10.34 -5.38 -12.81
C ASP A 10 10.72 -4.11 -13.58
N THR A 11 11.89 -3.58 -13.23
CA THR A 11 12.51 -2.40 -13.80
C THR A 11 13.80 -2.81 -14.49
N PRO A 12 14.11 -2.22 -15.65
CA PRO A 12 15.39 -2.46 -16.29
C PRO A 12 16.51 -2.19 -15.27
N ALA A 13 17.40 -3.17 -15.08
CA ALA A 13 18.55 -3.03 -14.18
C ALA A 13 19.43 -1.83 -14.55
N GLN A 14 19.42 -1.46 -15.84
CA GLN A 14 20.05 -0.25 -16.35
C GLN A 14 19.04 0.60 -17.14
N ILE A 15 19.01 1.89 -16.81
CA ILE A 15 18.25 2.92 -17.53
C ILE A 15 19.26 3.93 -18.04
N ASP A 16 19.62 3.79 -19.32
CA ASP A 16 20.48 4.73 -20.04
C ASP A 16 19.89 6.15 -20.03
N ALA A 17 20.75 7.14 -20.27
CA ALA A 17 20.37 8.56 -20.26
C ALA A 17 19.23 8.90 -21.24
N GLY A 18 19.15 8.21 -22.39
CA GLY A 18 18.11 8.44 -23.40
C GLY A 18 16.73 7.99 -22.93
N LYS A 19 16.63 6.76 -22.41
CA LYS A 19 15.40 6.24 -21.79
C LYS A 19 15.01 7.04 -20.57
N ARG A 20 15.99 7.45 -19.76
CA ARG A 20 15.74 8.31 -18.60
C ARG A 20 15.09 9.63 -19.01
N ALA A 21 15.62 10.29 -20.04
CA ALA A 21 15.04 11.54 -20.55
C ALA A 21 13.62 11.33 -21.12
N LEU A 22 13.36 10.19 -21.77
CA LEU A 22 12.06 9.86 -22.35
C LEU A 22 10.99 9.56 -21.29
N TRP A 23 11.35 8.82 -20.24
CA TRP A 23 10.40 8.35 -19.22
C TRP A 23 10.25 9.29 -18.03
N ALA A 24 11.21 10.21 -17.84
CA ALA A 24 11.22 11.15 -16.73
C ALA A 24 9.90 11.94 -16.65
N LEU A 25 9.28 11.89 -15.49
CA LEU A 25 8.22 12.83 -15.17
C LEU A 25 8.82 14.23 -14.96
N PRO A 26 8.32 15.26 -15.66
CA PRO A 26 8.93 16.59 -15.61
C PRO A 26 8.72 17.22 -14.24
N ARG A 27 9.76 17.86 -13.69
CA ARG A 27 9.68 18.64 -12.45
C ARG A 27 9.32 20.10 -12.69
N ASN A 28 9.49 20.58 -13.93
CA ASN A 28 9.17 21.96 -14.27
C ASN A 28 7.65 22.17 -14.26
N LEU A 29 7.17 23.02 -13.37
CA LEU A 29 5.75 23.30 -13.22
C LEU A 29 5.09 23.88 -14.48
N LYS A 30 5.86 24.53 -15.38
CA LYS A 30 5.38 24.99 -16.69
C LYS A 30 5.10 23.82 -17.64
N GLN A 31 5.94 22.80 -17.63
CA GLN A 31 5.74 21.57 -18.43
C GLN A 31 4.57 20.75 -17.90
N LEU A 32 4.32 20.82 -16.59
CA LEU A 32 3.11 20.29 -15.96
C LEU A 32 1.91 21.26 -16.05
N GLY A 33 1.94 22.23 -16.97
CA GLY A 33 0.83 23.14 -17.23
C GLY A 33 -0.39 22.36 -17.75
N GLY A 34 -1.58 22.70 -17.26
CA GLY A 34 -2.83 22.01 -17.63
C GLY A 34 -3.12 20.72 -16.86
N ILE A 35 -2.16 20.18 -16.10
CA ILE A 35 -2.40 19.11 -15.12
C ILE A 35 -2.71 19.77 -13.77
N GLU A 36 -3.82 19.38 -13.14
CA GLU A 36 -4.09 19.82 -11.77
C GLU A 36 -3.38 18.93 -10.74
N ALA A 37 -2.96 19.55 -9.64
CA ALA A 37 -2.50 18.84 -8.47
C ALA A 37 -3.69 18.13 -7.81
N ASP A 38 -3.59 16.81 -7.62
CA ASP A 38 -4.56 16.01 -6.86
C ASP A 38 -3.82 14.87 -6.16
N GLU A 39 -4.06 14.69 -4.86
CA GLU A 39 -3.38 13.67 -4.04
C GLU A 39 -3.94 12.24 -4.24
N ARG A 40 -5.16 12.13 -4.79
CA ARG A 40 -5.81 10.84 -5.15
C ARG A 40 -5.88 9.82 -4.01
N ALA A 41 -6.33 10.26 -2.83
CA ALA A 41 -6.46 9.49 -1.59
C ALA A 41 -5.16 8.78 -1.15
N SER A 42 -4.01 9.43 -1.34
CA SER A 42 -2.69 8.87 -1.05
C SER A 42 -2.01 9.54 0.15
N VAL A 43 -2.40 10.76 0.52
CA VAL A 43 -1.76 11.52 1.61
C VAL A 43 -2.26 11.06 2.99
N ILE A 44 -1.36 10.99 3.96
CA ILE A 44 -1.61 10.62 5.37
C ILE A 44 -1.37 11.81 6.29
N HIS A 45 -0.29 12.55 6.06
CA HIS A 45 0.04 13.78 6.77
C HIS A 45 0.45 14.86 5.76
N LEU A 46 0.02 16.09 6.00
CA LEU A 46 0.41 17.26 5.20
C LEU A 46 0.65 18.43 6.15
N ASN A 47 1.78 19.12 5.96
CA ASN A 47 2.16 20.31 6.72
C ASN A 47 3.18 21.13 5.91
N SER A 48 3.74 22.20 6.48
CA SER A 48 4.70 23.08 5.81
C SER A 48 6.10 22.47 5.64
N THR A 49 6.44 21.47 6.45
CA THR A 49 7.76 20.82 6.47
C THR A 49 7.82 19.59 5.56
N TYR A 50 6.86 18.67 5.71
CA TYR A 50 6.81 17.42 4.95
C TYR A 50 5.38 16.98 4.60
N VAL A 51 5.30 16.07 3.61
CA VAL A 51 4.10 15.30 3.29
C VAL A 51 4.40 13.80 3.38
N ASP A 52 3.53 13.05 4.08
CA ASP A 52 3.61 11.59 4.15
C ASP A 52 2.55 10.98 3.23
N ILE A 53 2.99 10.03 2.39
CA ILE A 53 2.16 9.34 1.41
C ILE A 53 2.22 7.83 1.63
N ILE A 54 1.11 7.12 1.46
CA ILE A 54 1.08 5.64 1.51
C ILE A 54 1.88 5.03 0.34
N ASP A 55 2.47 3.85 0.55
CA ASP A 55 2.86 2.97 -0.55
C ASP A 55 1.64 2.31 -1.22
N ARG A 56 1.82 1.93 -2.49
CA ARG A 56 0.88 1.15 -3.31
C ARG A 56 0.37 -0.10 -2.59
N TRP A 57 1.19 -0.75 -1.77
CA TRP A 57 0.82 -1.95 -1.01
C TRP A 57 -0.40 -1.74 -0.11
N TYR A 58 -0.58 -0.54 0.46
CA TYR A 58 -1.71 -0.24 1.35
C TYR A 58 -3.06 -0.46 0.67
N MET A 59 -3.12 -0.18 -0.64
CA MET A 59 -4.31 -0.37 -1.46
C MET A 59 -4.60 -1.84 -1.77
N ILE A 60 -3.60 -2.72 -1.87
CA ILE A 60 -3.81 -4.13 -2.28
C ILE A 60 -3.85 -5.12 -1.12
N ARG A 61 -3.22 -4.77 0.00
CA ARG A 61 -3.17 -5.58 1.22
C ARG A 61 -4.55 -6.03 1.66
N GLY A 62 -4.68 -7.26 2.17
CA GLY A 62 -5.95 -7.74 2.72
C GLY A 62 -7.09 -7.80 1.69
N GLY A 63 -6.76 -7.77 0.40
CA GLY A 63 -7.71 -8.01 -0.69
C GLY A 63 -8.11 -9.49 -0.80
N PHE A 64 -8.79 -9.83 -1.90
CA PHE A 64 -9.41 -11.13 -2.09
C PHE A 64 -8.45 -12.33 -1.91
N ARG A 65 -7.24 -12.26 -2.50
CA ARG A 65 -6.24 -13.34 -2.39
C ARG A 65 -5.82 -13.59 -0.95
N SER A 66 -5.49 -12.54 -0.21
CA SER A 66 -5.09 -12.62 1.19
C SER A 66 -6.25 -13.09 2.07
N ALA A 67 -7.47 -12.63 1.79
CA ALA A 67 -8.68 -13.08 2.46
C ALA A 67 -8.91 -14.59 2.29
N LEU A 68 -8.89 -15.07 1.05
CA LEU A 68 -9.12 -16.48 0.73
C LEU A 68 -8.09 -17.39 1.43
N VAL A 69 -6.80 -17.04 1.33
CA VAL A 69 -5.74 -17.85 1.94
C VAL A 69 -5.84 -17.81 3.46
N ALA A 70 -6.11 -16.66 4.07
CA ALA A 70 -6.25 -16.56 5.53
C ALA A 70 -7.41 -17.40 6.07
N LEU A 71 -8.51 -17.50 5.32
CA LEU A 71 -9.69 -18.29 5.72
C LEU A 71 -9.50 -19.78 5.51
N LEU A 72 -8.88 -20.19 4.40
CA LEU A 72 -8.67 -21.60 4.09
C LEU A 72 -7.51 -22.20 4.89
N SER A 73 -6.53 -21.40 5.32
CA SER A 73 -5.35 -21.91 6.01
C SER A 73 -5.68 -22.69 7.28
N PRO A 74 -6.51 -22.20 8.22
CA PRO A 74 -6.93 -22.97 9.40
C PRO A 74 -7.67 -24.27 9.05
N VAL A 75 -8.49 -24.25 7.99
CA VAL A 75 -9.23 -25.43 7.54
C VAL A 75 -8.28 -26.50 7.00
N ILE A 76 -7.35 -26.11 6.13
CA ILE A 76 -6.35 -27.02 5.54
C ILE A 76 -5.47 -27.61 6.63
N ILE A 77 -4.96 -26.78 7.55
CA ILE A 77 -4.15 -27.23 8.68
C ILE A 77 -4.96 -28.18 9.57
N GLY A 78 -6.22 -27.82 9.87
CA GLY A 78 -7.14 -28.63 10.67
C GLY A 78 -7.41 -29.99 10.04
N VAL A 79 -7.63 -30.06 8.73
CA VAL A 79 -7.82 -31.33 7.99
C VAL A 79 -6.56 -32.19 8.05
N VAL A 80 -5.38 -31.61 7.85
CA VAL A 80 -4.11 -32.37 7.95
C VAL A 80 -3.94 -32.95 9.35
N ILE A 81 -4.14 -32.14 10.40
CA ILE A 81 -4.05 -32.59 11.79
C ILE A 81 -5.11 -33.65 12.09
N PHE A 82 -6.34 -33.45 11.63
CA PHE A 82 -7.44 -34.39 11.84
C PHE A 82 -7.16 -35.74 11.19
N VAL A 83 -6.74 -35.76 9.92
CA VAL A 83 -6.39 -37.00 9.20
C VAL A 83 -5.24 -37.72 9.91
N ILE A 84 -4.16 -37.02 10.26
CA ILE A 84 -3.04 -37.61 11.00
C ILE A 84 -3.54 -38.21 12.33
N SER A 85 -4.32 -37.46 13.10
CA SER A 85 -4.84 -37.90 14.40
C SER A 85 -5.77 -39.11 14.27
N LEU A 86 -6.62 -39.13 13.25
CA LEU A 86 -7.55 -40.22 12.97
C LEU A 86 -6.81 -41.52 12.62
N PHE A 87 -5.77 -41.45 11.79
CA PHE A 87 -4.98 -42.62 11.43
C PHE A 87 -4.09 -43.11 12.57
N VAL A 88 -3.58 -42.21 13.42
CA VAL A 88 -2.93 -42.60 14.67
C VAL A 88 -3.91 -43.33 15.59
N PHE A 89 -5.13 -42.80 15.75
CA PHE A 89 -6.17 -43.42 16.58
C PHE A 89 -6.53 -44.84 16.11
N PHE A 90 -6.79 -45.02 14.81
CA PHE A 90 -7.09 -46.35 14.27
C PHE A 90 -5.93 -47.34 14.39
N ALA A 91 -4.68 -46.87 14.24
CA ALA A 91 -3.51 -47.73 14.40
C ALA A 91 -3.35 -48.20 15.86
N VAL A 92 -3.59 -47.30 16.83
CA VAL A 92 -3.58 -47.65 18.26
C VAL A 92 -4.68 -48.64 18.61
N ARG A 93 -5.85 -48.54 17.97
CA ARG A 93 -6.97 -49.48 18.11
C ARG A 93 -6.76 -50.81 17.38
N GLN A 94 -5.66 -50.96 16.64
CA GLN A 94 -5.37 -52.12 15.79
C GLN A 94 -6.41 -52.34 14.68
N GLU A 95 -7.19 -51.30 14.33
CA GLU A 95 -8.17 -51.33 13.25
C GLU A 95 -7.51 -51.12 11.88
N VAL A 96 -6.32 -50.52 11.83
CA VAL A 96 -5.46 -50.42 10.65
C VAL A 96 -4.03 -50.82 11.00
N SER A 97 -3.27 -51.32 10.01
CA SER A 97 -1.86 -51.66 10.23
C SER A 97 -1.01 -50.40 10.47
N ILE A 98 0.00 -50.52 11.34
CA ILE A 98 0.96 -49.44 11.63
C ILE A 98 1.65 -48.98 10.35
N THR A 99 1.98 -49.90 9.45
CA THR A 99 2.58 -49.58 8.15
C THR A 99 1.69 -48.70 7.31
N PHE A 100 0.38 -49.00 7.23
CA PHE A 100 -0.56 -48.20 6.45
C PHE A 100 -0.77 -46.80 7.05
N ALA A 101 -0.97 -46.71 8.37
CA ALA A 101 -1.06 -45.42 9.05
C ALA A 101 0.24 -44.60 8.88
N GLY A 102 1.40 -45.25 8.96
CA GLY A 102 2.70 -44.65 8.71
C GLY A 102 2.82 -44.06 7.31
N VAL A 103 2.35 -44.77 6.27
CA VAL A 103 2.33 -44.24 4.89
C VAL A 103 1.47 -42.98 4.78
N ILE A 104 0.27 -42.97 5.38
CA ILE A 104 -0.61 -41.79 5.36
C ILE A 104 0.08 -40.60 6.04
N ILE A 105 0.67 -40.79 7.22
CA ILE A 105 1.38 -39.73 7.94
C ILE A 105 2.56 -39.19 7.10
N CYS A 106 3.33 -40.08 6.48
CA CYS A 106 4.45 -39.73 5.60
C CYS A 106 4.01 -38.97 4.34
N ILE A 107 2.74 -39.03 3.93
CA ILE A 107 2.20 -38.24 2.81
C ILE A 107 1.68 -36.89 3.30
N PHE A 108 0.87 -36.88 4.36
CA PHE A 108 0.17 -35.68 4.81
C PHE A 108 1.09 -34.66 5.50
N ILE A 109 2.14 -35.10 6.20
CA ILE A 109 3.11 -34.18 6.83
C ILE A 109 3.86 -33.36 5.76
N PRO A 110 4.54 -33.97 4.76
CA PRO A 110 5.20 -33.20 3.70
C PRO A 110 4.23 -32.36 2.89
N MET A 111 3.03 -32.87 2.59
CA MET A 111 2.00 -32.11 1.87
C MET A 111 1.59 -30.84 2.64
N GLY A 112 1.36 -30.95 3.95
CA GLY A 112 1.07 -29.80 4.81
C GLY A 112 2.23 -28.81 4.84
N TRP A 113 3.46 -29.29 4.97
CA TRP A 113 4.65 -28.44 4.97
C TRP A 113 4.84 -27.70 3.63
N ILE A 114 4.65 -28.39 2.50
CA ILE A 114 4.71 -27.79 1.15
C ILE A 114 3.64 -26.69 1.03
N CYS A 115 2.41 -26.95 1.47
CA CYS A 115 1.33 -25.96 1.44
C CYS A 115 1.67 -24.72 2.27
N ILE A 116 2.19 -24.90 3.49
CA ILE A 116 2.62 -23.79 4.36
C ILE A 116 3.75 -22.99 3.68
N LYS A 117 4.79 -23.67 3.18
CA LYS A 117 5.99 -23.02 2.64
C LYS A 117 5.73 -22.25 1.35
N TYR A 118 4.97 -22.83 0.42
CA TYR A 118 4.82 -22.31 -0.93
C TYR A 118 3.52 -21.55 -1.19
N VAL A 119 2.51 -21.69 -0.32
CA VAL A 119 1.22 -20.99 -0.45
C VAL A 119 0.98 -20.02 0.70
N MET A 120 0.93 -20.53 1.94
CA MET A 120 0.51 -19.71 3.09
C MET A 120 1.56 -18.66 3.47
N LYS A 121 2.81 -19.06 3.67
CA LYS A 121 3.91 -18.18 4.09
C LYS A 121 4.14 -16.98 3.15
N PRO A 122 4.27 -17.14 1.81
CA PRO A 122 4.54 -16.00 0.94
C PRO A 122 3.37 -15.00 0.87
N ILE A 123 2.14 -15.45 1.13
CA ILE A 123 0.95 -14.58 1.08
C ILE A 123 0.70 -13.96 2.45
N LEU A 124 0.51 -14.78 3.49
CA LEU A 124 0.14 -14.32 4.83
C LEU A 124 1.30 -13.69 5.58
N GLY A 125 2.53 -14.16 5.36
CA GLY A 125 3.73 -13.63 6.04
C GLY A 125 4.09 -12.20 5.61
N ARG A 126 3.58 -11.74 4.47
CA ARG A 126 3.71 -10.35 4.01
C ARG A 126 2.58 -9.45 4.50
N GLU A 127 1.53 -10.04 5.07
CA GLU A 127 0.32 -9.34 5.48
C GLU A 127 0.27 -9.22 7.00
N PHE A 128 0.29 -10.36 7.69
CA PHE A 128 0.19 -10.45 9.15
C PHE A 128 1.51 -10.10 9.83
N PHE A 129 1.42 -9.49 11.02
CA PHE A 129 2.56 -9.20 11.90
C PHE A 129 3.65 -8.31 11.28
N THR A 130 3.28 -7.49 10.28
CA THR A 130 4.17 -6.53 9.63
C THR A 130 3.88 -5.10 10.14
N TYR A 131 3.71 -4.13 9.24
CA TYR A 131 3.43 -2.73 9.53
C TYR A 131 2.05 -2.33 9.03
N THR A 132 1.32 -1.43 9.68
CA THR A 132 -0.03 -1.02 9.26
C THR A 132 -0.03 -0.42 7.85
N HIS A 133 1.02 0.34 7.53
CA HIS A 133 1.33 0.90 6.21
C HIS A 133 2.84 1.14 6.07
N PHE A 134 3.29 1.47 4.87
CA PHE A 134 4.68 1.84 4.56
C PHE A 134 4.70 3.28 4.05
N PRO A 135 4.91 4.28 4.93
CA PRO A 135 4.86 5.68 4.54
C PRO A 135 6.11 6.11 3.77
N ILE A 136 5.92 7.03 2.84
CA ILE A 136 6.99 7.72 2.11
C ILE A 136 6.86 9.20 2.43
N ARG A 137 7.90 9.73 3.08
CA ARG A 137 7.98 11.13 3.50
C ARG A 137 8.74 11.93 2.46
N PHE A 138 8.11 12.98 1.96
CA PHE A 138 8.77 14.01 1.17
C PHE A 138 8.97 15.23 2.06
N ASN A 139 10.20 15.43 2.54
CA ASN A 139 10.56 16.57 3.35
C ASN A 139 11.00 17.71 2.43
N ARG A 140 10.20 18.78 2.40
CA ARG A 140 10.45 19.95 1.57
C ARG A 140 11.64 20.75 2.05
N GLN A 141 11.80 20.90 3.36
CA GLN A 141 12.84 21.76 3.94
C GLN A 141 14.23 21.19 3.70
N SER A 142 14.43 19.90 3.97
CA SER A 142 15.70 19.22 3.69
C SER A 142 15.86 18.79 2.23
N ARG A 143 14.79 18.90 1.42
CA ARG A 143 14.70 18.34 0.05
C ARG A 143 15.08 16.86 0.00
N MET A 144 14.62 16.08 0.99
CA MET A 144 14.87 14.64 1.10
C MET A 144 13.59 13.83 0.94
N ILE A 145 13.73 12.62 0.39
CA ILE A 145 12.69 11.60 0.33
C ILE A 145 13.12 10.47 1.26
N HIS A 146 12.27 10.13 2.23
CA HIS A 146 12.48 9.01 3.13
C HIS A 146 11.44 7.93 2.88
N VAL A 147 11.87 6.72 2.60
CA VAL A 147 11.04 5.56 2.27
C VAL A 147 11.15 4.55 3.42
N PHE A 148 10.07 4.40 4.19
CA PHE A 148 10.06 3.53 5.37
C PHE A 148 9.97 2.04 5.00
N ARG A 149 11.02 1.25 5.28
CA ARG A 149 11.04 -0.21 5.05
C ARG A 149 10.68 -1.00 6.31
N HIS A 150 11.31 -0.69 7.44
CA HIS A 150 11.05 -1.34 8.72
C HIS A 150 11.49 -0.46 9.91
N ASN A 151 11.04 -0.80 11.12
CA ASN A 151 11.54 -0.17 12.34
C ASN A 151 12.96 -0.67 12.63
N GLY A 152 13.83 0.23 13.11
CA GLY A 152 15.20 -0.08 13.53
C GLY A 152 16.28 0.35 12.53
N PRO A 153 17.56 0.04 12.84
CA PRO A 153 18.71 0.48 12.03
C PRO A 153 18.63 0.00 10.58
N GLY A 154 18.95 0.88 9.63
CA GLY A 154 18.89 0.58 8.20
C GLY A 154 17.48 0.42 7.62
N GLY A 155 16.43 0.69 8.42
CA GLY A 155 15.04 0.50 8.02
C GLY A 155 14.43 1.62 7.19
N VAL A 156 15.22 2.62 6.79
CA VAL A 156 14.76 3.73 5.95
C VAL A 156 15.75 4.00 4.84
N LEU A 157 15.23 4.04 3.61
CA LEU A 157 15.97 4.53 2.45
C LEU A 157 15.77 6.05 2.35
N SER A 158 16.86 6.81 2.35
CA SER A 158 16.82 8.27 2.23
C SER A 158 17.55 8.73 0.97
N VAL A 159 16.90 9.57 0.16
CA VAL A 159 17.39 9.98 -1.16
C VAL A 159 17.13 11.46 -1.36
N PRO A 160 18.10 12.26 -1.86
CA PRO A 160 17.84 13.64 -2.24
C PRO A 160 16.74 13.72 -3.28
N TRP A 161 15.75 14.60 -3.05
CA TRP A 161 14.62 14.80 -3.94
C TRP A 161 15.09 15.04 -5.37
N ASP A 162 16.13 15.85 -5.57
CA ASP A 162 16.64 16.21 -6.89
C ASP A 162 17.40 15.09 -7.61
N GLN A 163 17.84 14.05 -6.89
CA GLN A 163 18.57 12.91 -7.44
C GLN A 163 17.65 11.71 -7.73
N ALA A 164 16.49 11.63 -7.09
CA ALA A 164 15.52 10.57 -7.34
C ALA A 164 14.91 10.67 -8.76
N PHE A 165 14.89 9.55 -9.47
CA PHE A 165 14.26 9.47 -10.79
C PHE A 165 12.81 9.02 -10.66
N PHE A 166 11.87 9.75 -11.26
CA PHE A 166 10.45 9.41 -11.23
C PHE A 166 9.89 9.18 -12.63
N TYR A 167 9.06 8.15 -12.76
CA TYR A 167 8.41 7.79 -14.01
C TYR A 167 7.08 7.07 -13.75
N ILE A 168 6.30 6.87 -14.81
CA ILE A 168 5.04 6.10 -14.75
C ILE A 168 5.37 4.62 -14.90
N GLY A 169 5.07 3.85 -13.86
CA GLY A 169 5.19 2.41 -13.87
C GLY A 169 3.93 1.72 -14.36
N HIS A 170 4.08 0.56 -15.01
CA HIS A 170 2.98 -0.32 -15.42
C HIS A 170 2.94 -1.60 -14.57
N GLY A 171 1.75 -2.07 -14.24
CA GLY A 171 1.56 -3.32 -13.50
C GLY A 171 2.17 -4.52 -14.24
N THR A 172 2.68 -5.47 -13.46
CA THR A 172 3.36 -6.68 -14.00
C THR A 172 2.36 -7.67 -14.60
N GLU A 173 1.23 -7.88 -13.92
CA GLU A 173 0.15 -8.80 -14.33
C GLU A 173 -0.85 -8.09 -15.25
N ASP A 174 -1.16 -6.83 -14.95
CA ASP A 174 -2.10 -5.99 -15.68
C ASP A 174 -1.39 -4.68 -16.09
N ARG A 175 -1.12 -4.53 -17.39
CA ARG A 175 -0.36 -3.41 -17.95
C ARG A 175 -1.18 -2.12 -18.03
N ASP A 176 -2.49 -2.20 -17.86
CA ASP A 176 -3.42 -1.07 -17.84
C ASP A 176 -3.53 -0.43 -16.43
N ILE A 177 -2.81 -0.99 -15.45
CA ILE A 177 -2.66 -0.41 -14.13
C ILE A 177 -1.36 0.38 -14.08
N PHE A 178 -1.47 1.63 -13.68
CA PHE A 178 -0.37 2.57 -13.58
C PHE A 178 -0.07 2.94 -12.13
N ASP A 179 1.18 3.23 -11.83
CA ASP A 179 1.62 3.75 -10.53
C ASP A 179 2.77 4.75 -10.69
N LEU A 180 2.95 5.63 -9.69
CA LEU A 180 4.09 6.54 -9.65
C LEU A 180 5.29 5.80 -9.06
N ARG A 181 6.36 5.61 -9.82
CA ARG A 181 7.59 4.94 -9.36
C ARG A 181 8.72 5.92 -9.16
N GLY A 182 9.39 5.81 -8.03
CA GLY A 182 10.68 6.40 -7.76
C GLY A 182 11.79 5.36 -7.87
N CYS A 183 12.91 5.73 -8.49
CA CYS A 183 14.14 4.96 -8.55
C CYS A 183 15.29 5.73 -7.91
N VAL A 184 16.15 4.99 -7.23
CA VAL A 184 17.48 5.42 -6.81
C VAL A 184 18.47 4.91 -7.84
N MET A 185 19.25 5.82 -8.39
CA MET A 185 20.18 5.53 -9.48
C MET A 185 21.62 5.65 -8.98
N ASP A 186 22.48 4.75 -9.44
CA ASP A 186 23.95 4.89 -9.40
C ASP A 186 24.47 4.85 -10.84
N GLY A 187 24.76 6.02 -11.39
CA GLY A 187 24.99 6.21 -12.82
C GLY A 187 23.77 5.80 -13.64
N ASP A 188 23.91 4.75 -14.44
CA ASP A 188 22.83 4.14 -15.24
C ASP A 188 22.14 2.96 -14.56
N THR A 189 22.64 2.52 -13.40
CA THR A 189 22.12 1.35 -12.70
C THR A 189 21.01 1.75 -11.74
N VAL A 190 19.90 1.00 -11.76
CA VAL A 190 18.83 1.14 -10.76
C VAL A 190 19.25 0.37 -9.51
N VAL A 191 19.49 1.07 -8.40
CA VAL A 191 19.91 0.48 -7.12
C VAL A 191 18.71 0.13 -6.24
N ASP A 192 17.68 0.96 -6.24
CA ASP A 192 16.47 0.74 -5.46
C ASP A 192 15.26 1.36 -6.15
N THR A 193 14.07 0.86 -5.82
CA THR A 193 12.79 1.29 -6.38
C THR A 193 11.68 1.31 -5.33
N PHE A 194 10.76 2.24 -5.46
CA PHE A 194 9.60 2.37 -4.58
C PHE A 194 8.40 2.94 -5.36
N ALA A 195 7.17 2.59 -4.96
CA ALA A 195 5.96 3.17 -5.53
C ALA A 195 5.34 4.16 -4.56
N VAL A 196 4.75 5.22 -5.11
CA VAL A 196 4.19 6.32 -4.34
C VAL A 196 2.69 6.39 -4.56
N GLY A 197 1.94 6.34 -3.47
CA GLY A 197 0.48 6.49 -3.48
C GLY A 197 -0.26 5.30 -4.07
N ASN A 198 -1.51 5.55 -4.48
CA ASN A 198 -2.38 4.53 -5.04
C ASN A 198 -2.02 4.18 -6.48
N MET A 199 -2.25 2.93 -6.86
CA MET A 199 -2.33 2.53 -8.27
C MET A 199 -3.63 3.03 -8.91
N THR A 200 -3.60 3.21 -10.24
CA THR A 200 -4.67 3.85 -11.00
C THR A 200 -4.89 3.18 -12.35
N ASP A 201 -6.09 3.34 -12.90
CA ASP A 201 -6.53 2.90 -14.22
C ASP A 201 -6.02 3.79 -15.37
N THR A 202 -5.42 4.94 -15.06
CA THR A 202 -5.06 5.97 -16.04
C THR A 202 -3.76 6.68 -15.67
N GLU A 203 -2.89 6.91 -16.65
CA GLU A 203 -1.66 7.72 -16.50
C GLU A 203 -1.96 9.14 -16.01
N LYS A 204 -3.08 9.72 -16.43
CA LYS A 204 -3.49 11.07 -16.05
C LYS A 204 -3.52 11.23 -14.53
N ARG A 205 -4.05 10.26 -13.79
CA ARG A 205 -4.10 10.31 -12.33
C ARG A 205 -2.71 10.19 -11.70
N VAL A 206 -1.80 9.42 -12.30
CA VAL A 206 -0.38 9.38 -11.87
C VAL A 206 0.24 10.77 -12.02
N ARG A 207 0.00 11.44 -13.15
CA ARG A 207 0.51 12.79 -13.42
C ARG A 207 -0.06 13.85 -12.48
N GLU A 208 -1.31 13.70 -12.03
CA GLU A 208 -1.92 14.61 -11.04
C GLU A 208 -1.29 14.44 -9.65
N VAL A 209 -1.00 13.20 -9.22
CA VAL A 209 -0.25 12.92 -7.97
C VAL A 209 1.18 13.45 -8.07
N TRP A 210 1.84 13.25 -9.21
CA TRP A 210 3.15 13.82 -9.46
C TRP A 210 3.13 15.35 -9.42
N LYS A 211 2.15 15.98 -10.07
CA LYS A 211 1.97 17.45 -10.02
C LYS A 211 1.75 17.92 -8.59
N PHE A 212 0.95 17.22 -7.80
CA PHE A 212 0.76 17.50 -6.38
C PHE A 212 2.09 17.50 -5.61
N LEU A 213 2.89 16.44 -5.76
CA LEU A 213 4.20 16.32 -5.13
C LEU A 213 5.18 17.41 -5.54
N VAL A 214 5.31 17.67 -6.85
CA VAL A 214 6.20 18.73 -7.34
C VAL A 214 5.73 20.11 -6.86
N THR A 215 4.42 20.37 -6.85
CA THR A 215 3.89 21.65 -6.37
C THR A 215 4.20 21.85 -4.89
N TYR A 216 4.02 20.79 -4.09
CA TYR A 216 4.38 20.79 -2.68
C TYR A 216 5.89 21.01 -2.47
N MET A 217 6.75 20.21 -3.11
CA MET A 217 8.20 20.29 -2.92
C MET A 217 8.80 21.61 -3.40
N GLU A 218 8.33 22.16 -4.53
CA GLU A 218 8.90 23.39 -5.08
C GLU A 218 8.26 24.65 -4.48
N GLN A 219 6.93 24.72 -4.43
CA GLN A 219 6.19 25.95 -4.06
C GLN A 219 5.58 25.92 -2.66
N GLY A 220 5.55 24.77 -1.98
CA GLY A 220 5.00 24.62 -0.64
C GLY A 220 3.49 24.32 -0.62
N PRO A 221 2.93 24.02 0.57
CA PRO A 221 1.52 23.67 0.71
C PRO A 221 0.56 24.80 0.32
N GLN A 222 0.98 26.07 0.40
CA GLN A 222 0.18 27.23 0.00
C GLN A 222 -0.18 27.26 -1.48
N ALA A 223 0.61 26.59 -2.33
CA ALA A 223 0.39 26.50 -3.77
C ALA A 223 -0.49 25.31 -4.17
N LEU A 224 -0.81 24.43 -3.22
CA LEU A 224 -1.76 23.34 -3.44
C LEU A 224 -3.18 23.89 -3.59
N PRO A 225 -4.08 23.13 -4.24
CA PRO A 225 -5.49 23.50 -4.32
C PRO A 225 -6.08 23.79 -2.93
N LYS A 226 -6.86 24.87 -2.80
CA LYS A 226 -7.45 25.27 -1.51
C LYS A 226 -8.42 24.23 -0.92
N ASP A 227 -8.92 23.33 -1.76
CA ASP A 227 -9.79 22.22 -1.40
C ASP A 227 -9.02 20.90 -1.18
N THR A 228 -7.69 20.95 -1.02
CA THR A 228 -6.91 19.80 -0.55
C THR A 228 -7.33 19.43 0.88
N TYR A 229 -7.65 18.15 1.08
CA TYR A 229 -7.90 17.56 2.39
C TYR A 229 -7.37 16.12 2.41
N ILE A 230 -7.17 15.59 3.62
CA ILE A 230 -6.72 14.21 3.82
C ILE A 230 -7.94 13.30 3.92
N ALA A 231 -8.17 12.50 2.88
CA ALA A 231 -9.27 11.54 2.85
C ALA A 231 -8.90 10.20 3.52
N THR A 232 -7.62 9.86 3.50
CA THR A 232 -7.11 8.54 3.83
C THR A 232 -6.80 8.41 5.30
N SER A 233 -7.29 7.32 5.89
CA SER A 233 -6.95 6.91 7.25
C SER A 233 -6.24 5.56 7.20
N THR A 234 -5.11 5.46 7.88
CA THR A 234 -4.34 4.25 8.18
C THR A 234 -4.74 3.62 9.52
N SER A 235 -5.68 4.24 10.24
CA SER A 235 -6.14 3.76 11.54
C SER A 235 -6.73 2.34 11.48
N ARG A 236 -6.48 1.58 12.56
CA ARG A 236 -6.85 0.16 12.72
C ARG A 236 -8.32 -0.05 13.09
N ARG A 237 -9.19 0.92 12.78
CA ARG A 237 -10.62 0.86 13.09
C ARG A 237 -11.32 -0.11 12.14
N TRP A 238 -12.27 -0.86 12.69
CA TRP A 238 -13.13 -1.75 11.91
C TRP A 238 -13.83 -1.01 10.76
N LEU A 239 -14.33 0.20 11.03
CA LEU A 239 -15.02 1.03 10.04
C LEU A 239 -14.14 1.36 8.83
N ASN A 240 -12.84 1.60 9.00
CA ASN A 240 -11.93 1.81 7.87
C ASN A 240 -11.76 0.55 7.01
N CYS A 241 -11.69 -0.62 7.66
CA CYS A 241 -11.62 -1.89 6.95
C CYS A 241 -12.91 -2.14 6.15
N PHE A 242 -14.07 -1.81 6.74
CA PHE A 242 -15.37 -1.92 6.09
C PHE A 242 -15.52 -0.97 4.90
N LEU A 243 -15.18 0.31 5.07
CA LEU A 243 -15.25 1.31 4.00
C LEU A 243 -14.35 0.92 2.83
N TRP A 244 -13.11 0.50 3.13
CA TRP A 244 -12.19 0.00 2.12
C TRP A 244 -12.76 -1.24 1.40
N ALA A 245 -13.26 -2.24 2.14
CA ALA A 245 -13.83 -3.46 1.56
C ALA A 245 -15.06 -3.17 0.69
N ASN A 246 -15.90 -2.20 1.08
CA ASN A 246 -17.07 -1.79 0.30
C ASN A 246 -16.66 -1.20 -1.06
N VAL A 247 -15.67 -0.28 -1.05
CA VAL A 247 -15.12 0.30 -2.28
C VAL A 247 -14.43 -0.77 -3.14
N PHE A 248 -13.64 -1.65 -2.52
CA PHE A 248 -12.96 -2.74 -3.22
C PHE A 248 -13.97 -3.68 -3.90
N CYS A 249 -14.98 -4.17 -3.17
CA CYS A 249 -15.99 -5.09 -3.69
C CYS A 249 -16.94 -4.47 -4.73
N ASN A 250 -17.16 -3.15 -4.71
CA ASN A 250 -17.95 -2.47 -5.76
C ASN A 250 -17.40 -2.72 -7.17
N ASN A 251 -16.09 -2.92 -7.29
CA ASN A 251 -15.45 -3.19 -8.57
C ASN A 251 -15.65 -4.63 -9.06
N PHE A 252 -15.96 -5.58 -8.16
CA PHE A 252 -15.97 -7.02 -8.46
C PHE A 252 -17.35 -7.67 -8.44
N ALA A 253 -18.29 -7.18 -7.61
CA ALA A 253 -19.59 -7.82 -7.41
C ALA A 253 -20.74 -6.84 -7.61
N ARG A 254 -21.51 -7.04 -8.70
CA ARG A 254 -22.70 -6.23 -9.04
C ARG A 254 -23.98 -6.71 -8.35
N VAL A 255 -24.03 -7.97 -7.90
CA VAL A 255 -25.18 -8.54 -7.19
C VAL A 255 -25.10 -8.18 -5.71
N PRO A 256 -26.09 -7.45 -5.15
CA PRO A 256 -25.99 -6.89 -3.79
C PRO A 256 -25.74 -7.92 -2.69
N LEU A 257 -26.45 -9.06 -2.67
CA LEU A 257 -26.30 -10.09 -1.62
C LEU A 257 -24.91 -10.73 -1.63
N ILE A 258 -24.42 -11.11 -2.81
CA ILE A 258 -23.08 -11.67 -2.99
C ILE A 258 -22.02 -10.65 -2.59
N LYS A 259 -22.20 -9.39 -3.01
CA LYS A 259 -21.33 -8.28 -2.63
C LYS A 259 -21.24 -8.16 -1.10
N TRP A 260 -22.38 -8.13 -0.39
CA TRP A 260 -22.38 -7.97 1.06
C TRP A 260 -21.66 -9.11 1.78
N GLY A 261 -21.79 -10.35 1.30
CA GLY A 261 -21.03 -11.49 1.79
C GLY A 261 -19.51 -11.27 1.65
N PHE A 262 -19.05 -10.87 0.47
CA PHE A 262 -17.63 -10.56 0.25
C PHE A 262 -17.14 -9.36 1.06
N VAL A 263 -17.94 -8.30 1.17
CA VAL A 263 -17.59 -7.11 1.98
C VAL A 263 -17.39 -7.52 3.43
N ALA A 264 -18.31 -8.28 4.02
CA ALA A 264 -18.18 -8.75 5.40
C ALA A 264 -16.91 -9.60 5.59
N LEU A 265 -16.70 -10.56 4.68
CA LEU A 265 -15.55 -11.46 4.71
C LEU A 265 -14.20 -10.72 4.63
N ILE A 266 -14.07 -9.84 3.64
CA ILE A 266 -12.87 -9.04 3.42
C ILE A 266 -12.66 -8.06 4.57
N THR A 267 -13.73 -7.49 5.13
CA THR A 267 -13.65 -6.62 6.30
C THR A 267 -13.03 -7.35 7.49
N VAL A 268 -13.52 -8.54 7.81
CA VAL A 268 -13.00 -9.37 8.92
C VAL A 268 -11.51 -9.65 8.71
N VAL A 269 -11.13 -10.16 7.53
CA VAL A 269 -9.74 -10.55 7.29
C VAL A 269 -8.81 -9.34 7.26
N ARG A 270 -9.17 -8.26 6.56
CA ARG A 270 -8.37 -7.03 6.54
C ARG A 270 -8.21 -6.45 7.94
N TRP A 271 -9.26 -6.50 8.76
CA TRP A 271 -9.18 -6.07 10.15
C TRP A 271 -8.22 -6.94 10.96
N LEU A 272 -8.28 -8.27 10.85
CA LEU A 272 -7.34 -9.18 11.52
C LEU A 272 -5.89 -8.90 11.09
N ILE A 273 -5.65 -8.74 9.79
CA ILE A 273 -4.33 -8.40 9.23
C ILE A 273 -3.82 -7.11 9.87
N ILE A 274 -4.59 -6.02 9.75
CA ILE A 274 -4.17 -4.70 10.23
C ILE A 274 -4.02 -4.67 11.75
N LYS A 275 -4.85 -5.41 12.49
CA LYS A 275 -4.73 -5.53 13.96
C LYS A 275 -3.47 -6.25 14.40
N SER A 276 -3.02 -7.24 13.64
CA SER A 276 -1.76 -7.95 13.92
C SER A 276 -0.51 -7.11 13.62
N CYS A 277 -0.64 -6.03 12.86
CA CYS A 277 0.48 -5.19 12.42
C CYS A 277 0.86 -4.11 13.44
N LYS A 278 2.12 -3.68 13.36
CA LYS A 278 2.71 -2.59 14.15
C LYS A 278 2.63 -1.27 13.40
N ASP A 279 2.67 -0.13 14.09
CA ASP A 279 2.74 1.16 13.41
C ASP A 279 4.18 1.47 12.96
N PRO A 280 4.37 2.09 11.78
CA PRO A 280 5.67 2.53 11.32
C PRO A 280 6.17 3.68 12.19
N VAL A 281 7.43 3.63 12.60
CA VAL A 281 8.07 4.65 13.44
C VAL A 281 9.31 5.17 12.73
N TRP A 282 9.36 6.49 12.51
CA TRP A 282 10.53 7.15 11.94
C TRP A 282 11.69 7.14 12.95
N PRO A 283 12.93 6.85 12.50
CA PRO A 283 14.14 7.04 13.29
C PRO A 283 14.28 8.47 13.82
N ALA A 284 15.03 8.63 14.92
CA ALA A 284 15.17 9.91 15.63
C ALA A 284 15.76 11.01 14.74
N GLU A 285 16.66 10.64 13.83
CA GLU A 285 17.32 11.54 12.88
C GLU A 285 16.27 12.18 11.97
N ILE A 286 15.44 11.37 11.32
CA ILE A 286 14.38 11.84 10.42
C ILE A 286 13.30 12.60 11.18
N ALA A 287 12.97 12.15 12.40
CA ALA A 287 12.01 12.84 13.25
C ALA A 287 12.48 14.25 13.63
N SER A 288 13.78 14.43 13.90
CA SER A 288 14.37 15.74 14.22
C SER A 288 14.39 16.71 13.04
N GLU A 289 14.56 16.21 11.82
CA GLU A 289 14.47 17.01 10.58
C GLU A 289 13.03 17.33 10.19
N SER A 290 12.06 16.62 10.77
CA SER A 290 10.63 16.71 10.43
C SER A 290 9.83 17.43 11.50
N VAL A 291 10.46 18.32 12.27
CA VAL A 291 9.77 19.10 13.31
C VAL A 291 8.75 20.02 12.64
N ILE A 292 7.53 20.01 13.17
CA ILE A 292 6.41 20.84 12.72
C ILE A 292 6.29 21.99 13.69
N GLU A 293 6.17 23.21 13.16
CA GLU A 293 5.89 24.38 13.98
C GLU A 293 4.52 24.22 14.68
N PRO A 294 4.40 24.58 15.98
CA PRO A 294 3.17 24.38 16.73
C PRO A 294 1.92 24.99 16.07
N ASP A 295 2.08 26.15 15.43
CA ASP A 295 1.01 26.94 14.81
C ASP A 295 0.98 26.84 13.27
N ASP A 296 1.53 25.76 12.69
CA ASP A 296 1.56 25.57 11.25
C ASP A 296 0.14 25.58 10.63
N PRO A 297 -0.21 26.57 9.79
CA PRO A 297 -1.56 26.73 9.24
C PRO A 297 -1.94 25.63 8.25
N TYR A 298 -0.96 24.88 7.74
CA TYR A 298 -1.15 23.78 6.78
C TYR A 298 -1.10 22.41 7.44
N ARG A 299 -1.06 22.35 8.78
CA ARG A 299 -1.05 21.08 9.51
C ARG A 299 -2.39 20.37 9.40
N HIS A 300 -2.43 19.38 8.51
CA HIS A 300 -3.52 18.44 8.40
C HIS A 300 -3.10 17.09 9.01
N ALA A 301 -3.79 16.70 10.08
CA ALA A 301 -3.61 15.41 10.71
C ALA A 301 -4.42 14.32 9.99
N GLU A 302 -3.94 13.07 10.07
CA GLU A 302 -4.67 11.91 9.58
C GLU A 302 -6.04 11.81 10.30
N PRO A 303 -7.15 11.66 9.58
CA PRO A 303 -8.44 11.41 10.21
C PRO A 303 -8.47 10.03 10.89
N GLY A 304 -9.26 9.90 11.96
CA GLY A 304 -9.46 8.62 12.65
C GLY A 304 -10.26 7.62 11.81
N VAL A 305 -11.15 8.10 10.94
CA VAL A 305 -11.89 7.30 9.96
C VAL A 305 -11.74 7.92 8.56
N SER A 306 -11.57 7.10 7.53
CA SER A 306 -11.52 7.60 6.14
C SER A 306 -12.77 8.41 5.82
N GLY A 307 -12.59 9.65 5.36
CA GLY A 307 -13.67 10.60 5.11
C GLY A 307 -14.31 11.23 6.37
N GLU A 308 -13.77 11.04 7.57
CA GLU A 308 -14.31 11.65 8.81
C GLU A 308 -14.39 13.18 8.73
N LEU A 309 -13.38 13.80 8.12
CA LEU A 309 -13.32 15.25 7.94
C LEU A 309 -14.48 15.78 7.09
N ALA A 310 -15.15 14.93 6.30
CA ALA A 310 -16.35 15.30 5.53
C ALA A 310 -17.52 15.79 6.41
N LYS A 311 -17.48 15.55 7.72
CA LYS A 311 -18.48 16.09 8.66
C LYS A 311 -18.36 17.60 8.85
N ASP A 312 -17.17 18.17 8.66
CA ASP A 312 -16.98 19.63 8.69
C ASP A 312 -17.56 20.25 7.41
N PRO A 313 -18.49 21.20 7.50
CA PRO A 313 -19.06 21.88 6.32
C PRO A 313 -18.02 22.47 5.36
N LYS A 314 -16.89 22.98 5.88
CA LYS A 314 -15.81 23.53 5.05
C LYS A 314 -15.13 22.45 4.24
N VAL A 315 -14.82 21.31 4.87
CA VAL A 315 -14.20 20.16 4.20
C VAL A 315 -15.20 19.49 3.27
N TRP A 316 -16.48 19.42 3.62
CA TRP A 316 -17.52 18.93 2.71
C TRP A 316 -17.62 19.76 1.43
N ALA A 317 -17.57 21.08 1.55
CA ALA A 317 -17.51 21.98 0.39
C ALA A 317 -16.25 21.72 -0.45
N ALA A 318 -15.10 21.50 0.19
CA ALA A 318 -13.86 21.12 -0.48
C ALA A 318 -13.98 19.77 -1.22
N ILE A 319 -14.56 18.74 -0.59
CA ILE A 319 -14.85 17.43 -1.21
C ILE A 319 -15.73 17.60 -2.45
N GLN A 320 -16.80 18.39 -2.34
CA GLN A 320 -17.70 18.64 -3.47
C GLN A 320 -16.98 19.39 -4.60
N ALA A 321 -16.15 20.37 -4.28
CA ALA A 321 -15.34 21.10 -5.25
C ALA A 321 -14.37 20.15 -5.97
N GLN A 322 -13.61 19.34 -5.22
CA GLN A 322 -12.69 18.35 -5.75
C GLN A 322 -13.41 17.32 -6.63
N ASN A 323 -14.56 16.81 -6.20
CA ASN A 323 -15.36 15.87 -6.98
C ASN A 323 -15.91 16.49 -8.26
N LYS A 324 -16.38 17.75 -8.23
CA LYS A 324 -16.79 18.48 -9.43
C LYS A 324 -15.63 18.67 -10.40
N ARG A 325 -14.41 18.99 -9.90
CA ARG A 325 -13.19 19.09 -10.72
C ARG A 325 -12.84 17.75 -11.36
N ARG A 326 -12.96 16.65 -10.61
CA ARG A 326 -12.74 15.28 -11.11
C ARG A 326 -13.79 14.86 -12.14
N ALA A 327 -15.06 15.20 -11.93
CA ALA A 327 -16.19 14.79 -12.78
C ALA A 327 -16.21 15.48 -14.15
N LYS A 328 -15.82 16.76 -14.23
CA LYS A 328 -15.69 17.49 -15.51
C LYS A 328 -14.61 16.91 -16.46
N ARG A 329 -13.92 15.84 -16.05
CA ARG A 329 -12.66 15.37 -16.64
C ARG A 329 -12.59 13.86 -16.86
N ARG A 330 -13.65 13.15 -16.49
CA ARG A 330 -13.90 11.77 -16.91
C ARG A 330 -14.47 11.80 -18.32
#